data_AF-A0A7C1Q0S2-F1
#
_entry.id   AF-A0A7C1Q0S2-F1
#
_cell.length_a   1.000
_cell.length_b   1.000
_cell.length_c   1.000
_cell.angle_alpha   90.00
_cell.angle_beta   90.00
_cell.angle_gamma   90.00
#
_symmetry.space_group_name_H-M   'P 1'
#
loop_
_entity.id
_entity.type
_entity.pdbx_description
1 polymer ?
#
loop_
_entity_poly.entity_id
_entity_poly.type
_entity_poly.pdbx_seq_one_letter_code
_entity_poly.pdbx_strand_id
1 'polypeptide(L)' 'ADAGLKCNNCHPKVFKMKKGADKITMKDIRAGKFCGTCHNGVKAFKPTNCKKCHKKKKKVITGC' A
#
# COMPACT_ATOMS: atom_id res chain seq x y z
N ALA A 1 12.67 16.18 9.90
CA ALA A 1 11.93 15.10 10.56
C ALA A 1 11.88 13.91 9.62
N ASP A 2 12.91 13.08 9.67
CA ASP A 2 13.05 11.84 8.94
C ASP A 2 11.97 10.85 9.38
N ALA A 3 10.79 10.94 8.78
CA ALA A 3 9.69 10.00 9.04
C ALA A 3 9.93 8.68 8.28
N GLY A 4 11.10 8.06 8.51
CA GLY A 4 11.37 6.70 8.08
C GLY A 4 10.46 5.74 8.84
N LEU A 5 9.54 5.08 8.13
CA LEU A 5 8.70 4.02 8.70
C LEU A 5 9.59 2.87 9.17
N LYS A 6 9.61 2.61 10.48
CA LYS A 6 10.35 1.48 11.08
C LYS A 6 9.65 0.16 10.74
N CYS A 7 10.41 -0.94 10.68
CA CYS A 7 9.91 -2.29 10.36
C CYS A 7 8.69 -2.67 11.21
N ASN A 8 8.75 -2.34 12.51
CA ASN A 8 7.73 -2.68 13.51
C ASN A 8 6.42 -1.89 13.35
N ASN A 9 6.43 -0.82 12.56
CA ASN A 9 5.21 -0.05 12.26
C ASN A 9 4.29 -0.82 11.30
N CYS A 10 4.88 -1.72 10.51
CA CYS A 10 4.16 -2.51 9.52
C CYS A 10 4.09 -3.99 9.91
N HIS A 11 5.16 -4.55 10.47
CA HIS A 11 5.27 -5.97 10.78
C HIS A 11 5.24 -6.25 12.29
N PRO A 12 4.59 -7.33 12.74
CA PRO A 12 3.68 -8.21 11.98
C PRO A 12 2.22 -7.69 11.95
N LYS A 13 1.96 -6.53 12.58
CA LYS A 13 0.61 -6.03 12.87
C LYS A 13 -0.22 -5.72 11.61
N VAL A 14 0.39 -5.06 10.61
CA VAL A 14 -0.29 -4.60 9.39
C VAL A 14 -0.08 -5.59 8.25
N PHE A 15 1.13 -6.12 8.13
CA PHE A 15 1.49 -7.14 7.15
C PHE A 15 2.24 -8.27 7.85
N LYS A 16 2.00 -9.51 7.42
CA LYS A 16 2.84 -10.64 7.80
C LYS A 16 4.19 -10.54 7.11
N MET A 17 5.25 -11.02 7.77
CA MET A 17 6.60 -11.12 7.19
C MET A 17 6.70 -12.28 6.18
N LYS A 18 5.69 -12.45 5.33
CA LYS A 18 5.64 -13.48 4.29
C LYS A 18 4.93 -12.93 3.05
N LYS A 19 5.64 -12.93 1.93
CA LYS A 19 5.10 -12.46 0.64
C LYS A 19 3.86 -13.27 0.26
N GLY A 20 2.78 -12.57 -0.07
CA GLY A 20 1.51 -13.19 -0.48
C GLY A 20 0.73 -13.90 0.62
N ALA A 21 1.16 -13.81 1.89
CA ALA A 21 0.42 -14.41 3.01
C ALA A 21 -0.86 -13.66 3.37
N ASP A 22 -0.93 -12.36 3.04
CA ASP A 22 -2.10 -11.54 3.24
C ASP A 22 -2.80 -11.26 1.92
N LYS A 23 -4.08 -11.64 1.85
CA LYS A 23 -4.96 -11.31 0.72
C LYS A 23 -5.48 -9.89 0.92
N ILE A 24 -4.78 -8.92 0.33
CA ILE A 24 -5.16 -7.51 0.41
C ILE A 24 -6.27 -7.24 -0.59
N THR A 25 -7.46 -6.87 -0.11
CA THR A 25 -8.56 -6.43 -0.95
C THR A 25 -8.84 -4.94 -0.77
N MET A 26 -9.43 -4.28 -1.78
CA MET A 26 -9.87 -2.89 -1.64
C MET A 26 -10.95 -2.72 -0.57
N LYS A 27 -11.73 -3.76 -0.26
CA LYS A 27 -12.70 -3.76 0.84
C LYS A 27 -11.98 -3.64 2.18
N ASP A 28 -10.91 -4.42 2.39
CA ASP A 28 -10.10 -4.36 3.61
C ASP A 28 -9.37 -3.01 3.74
N ILE A 29 -8.85 -2.47 2.64
CA ILE A 29 -8.22 -1.15 2.62
C ILE A 29 -9.22 -0.06 3.03
N ARG A 30 -10.45 -0.11 2.51
CA ARG A 30 -11.53 0.81 2.91
C ARG A 30 -11.96 0.64 4.36
N ALA A 31 -11.86 -0.58 4.90
CA ALA A 31 -12.09 -0.88 6.31
C ALA A 31 -10.90 -0.47 7.22
N GLY A 32 -9.88 0.21 6.69
CA GLY A 32 -8.74 0.70 7.47
C GLY A 32 -7.64 -0.34 7.72
N LYS A 33 -7.66 -1.49 7.03
CA LYS A 33 -6.64 -2.54 7.14
C LYS A 33 -5.54 -2.34 6.09
N PHE A 34 -4.39 -2.99 6.30
CA PHE A 34 -3.25 -2.97 5.36
C PHE A 34 -2.82 -1.53 5.02
N CYS A 35 -2.85 -1.18 3.74
CA CYS A 35 -2.56 0.17 3.24
C CYS A 35 -3.50 1.22 3.86
N GLY A 36 -4.76 0.86 4.15
CA GLY A 36 -5.78 1.74 4.71
C GLY A 36 -5.46 2.24 6.12
N THR A 37 -4.57 1.57 6.85
CA THR A 37 -4.09 1.98 8.17
C THR A 37 -3.46 3.38 8.14
N CYS A 38 -2.80 3.70 7.02
CA CYS A 38 -2.16 4.99 6.79
C CYS A 38 -2.85 5.78 5.67
N HIS A 39 -3.28 5.13 4.60
CA HIS A 39 -4.01 5.74 3.49
C HIS A 39 -5.49 5.92 3.83
N ASN A 40 -5.78 6.77 4.80
CA ASN A 40 -7.12 7.09 5.29
C ASN A 40 -7.55 8.54 5.00
N GLY A 41 -6.67 9.36 4.42
CA GLY A 41 -6.93 10.78 4.15
C GLY A 41 -6.45 11.73 5.26
N VAL A 42 -5.98 11.20 6.39
CA VAL A 42 -5.44 11.98 7.51
C VAL A 42 -3.93 11.78 7.61
N LYS A 43 -3.47 10.52 7.69
CA LYS A 43 -2.02 10.21 7.76
C LYS A 43 -1.36 10.22 6.39
N ALA A 44 -2.07 9.75 5.37
CA ALA A 44 -1.65 9.76 3.98
C ALA A 44 -2.87 9.93 3.07
N PHE A 45 -2.64 10.01 1.75
CA PHE A 45 -3.71 10.19 0.77
C PHE A 45 -4.80 9.10 0.87
N LYS A 46 -6.06 9.48 0.59
CA LYS A 46 -7.21 8.55 0.59
C LYS A 46 -7.04 7.43 -0.45
N PRO A 47 -7.53 6.21 -0.18
CA PRO A 47 -7.41 5.06 -1.08
C PRO A 47 -8.41 5.11 -2.24
N THR A 48 -8.88 6.31 -2.58
CA THR A 48 -9.74 6.62 -3.73
C THR A 48 -8.92 6.95 -4.97
N ASN A 49 -7.64 7.33 -4.80
CA ASN A 49 -6.73 7.63 -5.89
C ASN A 49 -6.15 6.34 -6.50
N CYS A 50 -6.96 5.60 -7.25
CA CYS A 50 -6.60 4.28 -7.80
C CYS A 50 -5.27 4.28 -8.56
N LYS A 51 -4.99 5.34 -9.34
CA LYS A 51 -3.78 5.48 -10.15
C LYS A 51 -2.48 5.57 -9.33
N LYS A 52 -2.55 5.95 -8.05
CA LYS A 52 -1.36 6.03 -7.17
C LYS A 52 -0.79 4.66 -6.80
N CYS A 53 -1.66 3.65 -6.69
CA CYS A 53 -1.24 2.28 -6.35
C CYS A 53 -1.28 1.37 -7.58
N HIS A 54 -2.32 1.46 -8.40
CA HIS A 54 -2.50 0.65 -9.60
C HIS A 54 -1.83 1.30 -10.81
N LYS A 55 -0.51 1.51 -10.71
CA LYS A 55 0.27 2.02 -11.84
C LYS A 55 0.35 0.91 -12.88
N LYS A 56 -0.21 1.15 -14.07
CA LYS A 56 0.03 0.27 -15.22
C LYS A 56 1.54 0.22 -15.44
N LYS A 57 2.11 -0.99 -15.51
CA LYS A 57 3.49 -1.15 -15.96
C LYS A 57 3.54 -0.56 -17.35
N LYS A 58 4.29 0.54 -17.54
CA LYS A 58 4.58 1.01 -18.90
C LYS A 58 5.31 -0.15 -19.56
N LYS A 59 4.74 -0.71 -20.62
CA LYS A 59 5.51 -1.52 -21.56
C LYS A 59 6.58 -0.58 -22.06
N VAL A 60 7.79 -0.71 -21.54
CA VAL A 60 8.95 -0.08 -22.15
C VAL A 60 8.99 -0.76 -23.52
N ILE A 61 8.58 -0.02 -24.54
CA ILE A 61 8.83 -0.41 -25.92
C ILE A 61 10.33 -0.25 -26.10
N THR A 62 11.08 -1.26 -25.65
CA THR A 62 12.47 -1.43 -26.07
C THR A 62 12.38 -1.86 -27.53
N GLY A 63 12.40 -0.86 -28.41
CA GLY A 63 12.16 -1.02 -29.83
C GLY A 63 12.66 0.21 -30.59
N CYS A 64 13.98 0.33 -30.69
CA CYS A 64 14.71 0.53 -31.94
C CYS A 64 16.13 -0.01 -31.73
#